data_AF-A0A2S0KVJ8-F1
#
_entry.id   AF-A0A2S0KVJ8-F1
#
_cell.length_a   1.000
_cell.length_b   1.000
_cell.length_c   1.000
_cell.angle_alpha   90.00
_cell.angle_beta   90.00
_cell.angle_gamma   90.00
#
_symmetry.space_group_name_H-M   'P 1'
#
loop_
_entity.id
_entity.type
_entity.pdbx_description
1 polymer ?
#
loop_
_entity_poly.entity_id
_entity_poly.type
_entity_poly.pdbx_seq_one_letter_code
_entity_poly.pdbx_strand_id
1 'polypeptide(L)'
;MEGGVMATIDELRQESHWSYSALNTYLNICQAQFMYRYVDQAEVERTSVCFPFGKAFHAALTAQAWECMMGGSLTRDEIVDRFEEAFKIETEATPNLIYKEGENFDTVIDLAAKMLDAALANWSDYYTIKGVAQAFRIDIPGLDKPLIGEYDLIVQDGRDVCIVDWKTSASRWPAGKADRDLQATVFSYAYEKLNGTAPLFRFDVITKTKNPGCESHYASRGFHDFRRFEALANRAQYAINKGIFLPNETSFACGECPYRDRCRTWHLKKWR
;
A
#
# COMPACT_ATOMS: atom_id res chain seq x y z
N MET A 1 29.81 11.76 2.88
CA MET A 1 28.41 11.65 3.30
C MET A 1 28.32 10.38 4.12
N GLU A 2 28.08 10.52 5.41
CA GLU A 2 28.04 9.38 6.33
C GLU A 2 26.97 8.41 5.87
N GLY A 3 27.39 7.20 5.50
CA GLY A 3 26.52 6.07 5.20
C GLY A 3 25.92 5.55 6.50
N GLY A 4 25.02 6.34 7.09
CA GLY A 4 24.15 5.86 8.15
C GLY A 4 23.33 4.70 7.59
N VAL A 5 23.38 3.55 8.25
CA VAL A 5 22.51 2.41 7.94
C VAL A 5 21.08 2.93 7.96
N MET A 6 20.43 2.91 6.80
CA MET A 6 19.01 3.24 6.71
C MET A 6 18.26 2.20 7.52
N ALA A 7 17.54 2.63 8.55
CA ALA A 7 16.71 1.74 9.36
C ALA A 7 15.68 1.04 8.48
N THR A 8 15.51 -0.26 8.69
CA THR A 8 14.51 -1.08 8.00
C THR A 8 13.09 -0.68 8.43
N ILE A 9 12.09 -1.00 7.61
CA ILE A 9 10.69 -0.74 7.97
C ILE A 9 10.29 -1.45 9.27
N ASP A 10 10.83 -2.64 9.53
CA ASP A 10 10.53 -3.42 10.74
C ASP A 10 11.14 -2.78 11.99
N GLU A 11 12.37 -2.26 11.91
CA GLU A 11 13.00 -1.51 13.00
C GLU A 11 12.21 -0.24 13.31
N LEU A 12 11.83 0.53 12.28
CA LEU A 12 11.05 1.74 12.45
C LEU A 12 9.66 1.44 13.06
N ARG A 13 9.01 0.35 12.68
CA ARG A 13 7.68 0.00 13.18
C ARG A 13 7.64 -0.52 14.62
N GLN A 14 8.78 -0.65 15.31
CA GLN A 14 8.83 -0.98 16.74
C GLN A 14 8.25 0.15 17.62
N GLU A 15 8.32 1.41 17.18
CA GLU A 15 7.65 2.51 17.88
C GLU A 15 6.17 2.64 17.48
N SER A 16 5.36 3.23 18.35
CA SER A 16 3.96 3.53 18.01
C SER A 16 3.91 4.60 16.93
N HIS A 17 3.24 4.31 15.82
CA HIS A 17 3.27 5.16 14.63
C HIS A 17 1.89 5.25 13.96
N TRP A 18 1.73 6.29 13.14
CA TRP A 18 0.75 6.34 12.06
C TRP A 18 1.32 5.68 10.81
N SER A 19 0.45 5.10 10.00
CA SER A 19 0.77 4.66 8.65
C SER A 19 -0.28 5.19 7.67
N TYR A 20 0.06 5.25 6.37
CA TYR A 20 -0.93 5.59 5.36
C TYR A 20 -2.13 4.63 5.40
N SER A 21 -1.89 3.32 5.53
CA SER A 21 -2.98 2.34 5.57
C SER A 21 -3.90 2.55 6.78
N ALA A 22 -3.38 2.93 7.95
CA ALA A 22 -4.17 3.28 9.12
C ALA A 22 -5.02 4.55 8.87
N LEU A 23 -4.40 5.63 8.39
CA LEU A 23 -5.10 6.88 8.08
C LEU A 23 -6.17 6.68 7.00
N ASN A 24 -5.85 5.96 5.93
CA ASN A 24 -6.78 5.66 4.85
C ASN A 24 -7.95 4.80 5.34
N THR A 25 -7.69 3.82 6.23
CA THR A 25 -8.75 3.00 6.83
C THR A 25 -9.76 3.89 7.57
N TYR A 26 -9.28 4.84 8.36
CA TYR A 26 -10.16 5.75 9.11
C TYR A 26 -10.88 6.77 8.22
N LEU A 27 -10.16 7.41 7.31
CA LEU A 27 -10.66 8.55 6.52
C LEU A 27 -11.56 8.12 5.35
N ASN A 28 -11.17 7.06 4.62
CA ASN A 28 -11.76 6.75 3.32
C ASN A 28 -12.44 5.38 3.27
N ILE A 29 -12.08 4.44 4.16
CA ILE A 29 -12.66 3.09 4.14
C ILE A 29 -13.83 2.96 5.12
N CYS A 30 -13.54 2.89 6.43
CA CYS A 30 -14.52 2.71 7.49
C CYS A 30 -13.88 2.92 8.87
N GLN A 31 -14.42 3.84 9.68
CA GLN A 31 -13.88 4.12 11.01
C GLN A 31 -14.11 2.96 11.99
N ALA A 32 -15.22 2.23 11.86
CA ALA A 32 -15.44 1.01 12.63
C ALA A 32 -14.39 -0.08 12.31
N GLN A 33 -13.98 -0.22 11.04
CA GLN A 33 -12.89 -1.13 10.68
C GLN A 33 -11.56 -0.68 11.30
N PHE A 34 -11.29 0.63 11.33
CA PHE A 34 -10.11 1.16 12.02
C PHE A 34 -10.12 0.76 13.50
N MET A 35 -11.25 0.96 14.19
CA MET A 35 -11.40 0.61 15.60
C MET A 35 -11.10 -0.88 15.82
N TYR A 36 -11.75 -1.78 15.08
CA TYR A 36 -11.55 -3.22 15.26
C TYR A 36 -10.11 -3.64 15.02
N ARG A 37 -9.44 -3.06 14.02
CA ARG A 37 -8.07 -3.43 13.65
C ARG A 37 -7.01 -2.85 14.59
N TYR A 38 -7.06 -1.54 14.82
CA TYR A 38 -5.94 -0.82 15.43
C TYR A 38 -6.16 -0.47 16.90
N VAL A 39 -7.42 -0.45 17.36
CA VAL A 39 -7.77 -0.12 18.75
C VAL A 39 -8.11 -1.38 19.53
N ASP A 40 -9.12 -2.12 19.09
CA ASP A 40 -9.58 -3.33 19.77
C ASP A 40 -8.65 -4.54 19.48
N GLN A 41 -7.83 -4.48 18.42
CA GLN A 41 -7.02 -5.60 17.91
C GLN A 41 -7.83 -6.90 17.82
N ALA A 42 -9.06 -6.76 17.31
CA ALA A 42 -10.01 -7.85 17.23
C ALA A 42 -9.52 -8.94 16.27
N GLU A 43 -9.86 -10.19 16.59
CA GLU A 43 -9.63 -11.32 15.71
C GLU A 43 -10.27 -11.09 14.34
N VAL A 44 -9.51 -11.44 13.31
CA VAL A 44 -9.87 -11.31 11.90
C VAL A 44 -10.80 -12.46 11.52
N GLU A 45 -12.05 -12.16 11.13
CA GLU A 45 -13.06 -13.20 10.84
C GLU A 45 -12.85 -13.84 9.47
N ARG A 46 -12.22 -13.09 8.55
CA ARG A 46 -11.99 -13.49 7.16
C ARG A 46 -10.90 -12.65 6.53
N THR A 47 -10.06 -13.25 5.70
CA THR A 47 -9.06 -12.53 4.91
C THR A 47 -9.12 -12.98 3.46
N SER A 48 -9.41 -12.05 2.55
CA SER A 48 -9.39 -12.32 1.11
C SER A 48 -7.98 -12.61 0.62
N VAL A 49 -7.81 -13.62 -0.23
CA VAL A 49 -6.55 -13.96 -0.91
C VAL A 49 -5.93 -12.79 -1.67
N CYS A 50 -6.73 -11.77 -2.01
CA CYS A 50 -6.23 -10.57 -2.68
C CYS A 50 -5.16 -9.81 -1.88
N PHE A 51 -5.14 -9.94 -0.53
CA PHE A 51 -4.15 -9.31 0.33
C PHE A 51 -2.79 -10.05 0.30
N PRO A 52 -2.70 -11.37 0.60
CA PRO A 52 -1.49 -12.16 0.36
C PRO A 52 -0.96 -12.01 -1.06
N PHE A 53 -1.84 -12.06 -2.06
CA PHE A 53 -1.48 -11.86 -3.47
C PHE A 53 -0.77 -10.53 -3.68
N GLY A 54 -1.35 -9.43 -3.18
CA GLY A 54 -0.77 -8.10 -3.35
C GLY A 54 0.62 -8.02 -2.73
N LYS A 55 0.80 -8.52 -1.52
CA LYS A 55 2.10 -8.53 -0.84
C LYS A 55 3.16 -9.34 -1.59
N ALA A 56 2.80 -10.57 -2.02
CA ALA A 56 3.70 -11.41 -2.79
C ALA A 56 4.08 -10.78 -4.14
N PHE A 57 3.13 -10.07 -4.78
CA PHE A 57 3.39 -9.32 -6.01
C PHE A 57 4.39 -8.18 -5.80
N HIS A 58 4.23 -7.39 -4.72
CA HIS A 58 5.22 -6.37 -4.37
C HIS A 58 6.59 -7.01 -4.06
N ALA A 59 6.64 -8.12 -3.33
CA ALA A 59 7.89 -8.82 -3.03
C ALA A 59 8.64 -9.25 -4.31
N ALA A 60 7.92 -9.78 -5.30
CA ALA A 60 8.49 -10.16 -6.59
C ALA A 60 9.04 -8.96 -7.38
N LEU A 61 8.29 -7.85 -7.44
CA LEU A 61 8.75 -6.62 -8.12
C LEU A 61 9.91 -5.94 -7.38
N THR A 62 9.91 -5.97 -6.05
CA THR A 62 11.02 -5.53 -5.20
C THR A 62 12.28 -6.35 -5.49
N ALA A 63 12.17 -7.67 -5.61
CA ALA A 63 13.29 -8.54 -5.96
C ALA A 63 13.86 -8.21 -7.36
N GLN A 64 12.98 -8.01 -8.35
CA GLN A 64 13.38 -7.55 -9.68
C GLN A 64 14.10 -6.19 -9.63
N ALA A 65 13.58 -5.23 -8.88
CA ALA A 65 14.17 -3.89 -8.76
C ALA A 65 15.57 -3.93 -8.11
N TRP A 66 15.76 -4.75 -7.08
CA TRP A 66 17.07 -4.98 -6.47
C TRP A 66 18.06 -5.59 -7.46
N GLU A 67 17.64 -6.60 -8.22
CA GLU A 67 18.48 -7.24 -9.22
C GLU A 67 18.93 -6.24 -10.31
N CYS A 68 18.00 -5.41 -10.80
CA CYS A 68 18.32 -4.31 -11.73
C CYS A 68 19.32 -3.31 -11.13
N MET A 69 19.15 -2.94 -9.86
CA MET A 69 20.06 -2.02 -9.17
C MET A 69 21.49 -2.60 -9.05
N MET A 70 21.63 -3.93 -9.02
CA MET A 70 22.91 -4.64 -9.03
C MET A 70 23.49 -4.89 -10.44
N GLY A 71 22.80 -4.43 -11.49
CA GLY A 71 23.21 -4.58 -12.88
C GLY A 71 22.71 -5.86 -13.57
N GLY A 72 21.81 -6.60 -12.92
CA GLY A 72 21.17 -7.81 -13.44
C GLY A 72 19.71 -7.60 -13.86
N SER A 73 19.01 -8.72 -14.05
CA SER A 73 17.55 -8.79 -14.14
C SER A 73 17.14 -10.23 -13.87
N LEU A 74 16.02 -10.42 -13.19
CA LEU A 74 15.45 -11.76 -13.09
C LEU A 74 14.92 -12.19 -14.46
N THR A 75 15.02 -13.48 -14.72
CA THR A 75 14.27 -14.15 -15.79
C THR A 75 12.80 -14.25 -15.40
N ARG A 76 11.96 -14.59 -16.39
CA ARG A 76 10.53 -14.81 -16.18
C ARG A 76 10.27 -15.91 -15.14
N ASP A 77 11.02 -16.99 -15.17
CA ASP A 77 10.81 -18.11 -14.25
C ASP A 77 11.25 -17.71 -12.84
N GLU A 78 12.40 -17.04 -12.70
CA GLU A 78 12.88 -16.57 -11.40
C GLU A 78 11.91 -15.59 -10.71
N ILE A 79 11.34 -14.62 -11.42
CA ILE A 79 10.38 -13.68 -10.79
C ILE A 79 9.06 -14.36 -10.39
N VAL A 80 8.63 -15.38 -11.15
CA VAL A 80 7.44 -16.18 -10.80
C VAL A 80 7.74 -17.04 -9.57
N ASP A 81 8.92 -17.66 -9.50
CA ASP A 81 9.34 -18.42 -8.32
C ASP A 81 9.38 -17.52 -7.07
N ARG A 82 9.91 -16.29 -7.19
CA ARG A 82 9.89 -15.29 -6.09
C ARG A 82 8.47 -14.96 -5.63
N PHE A 83 7.54 -14.83 -6.58
CA PHE A 83 6.14 -14.62 -6.23
C PHE A 83 5.56 -15.83 -5.51
N GLU A 84 5.76 -17.04 -6.02
CA GLU A 84 5.21 -18.28 -5.45
C GLU A 84 5.72 -18.50 -4.02
N GLU A 85 7.02 -18.34 -3.79
CA GLU A 85 7.64 -18.44 -2.46
C GLU A 85 7.00 -17.44 -1.48
N ALA A 86 6.90 -16.17 -1.86
CA ALA A 86 6.30 -15.14 -1.02
C ALA A 86 4.80 -15.38 -0.80
N PHE A 87 4.08 -15.83 -1.83
CA PHE A 87 2.65 -16.11 -1.75
C PHE A 87 2.35 -17.30 -0.84
N LYS A 88 3.18 -18.34 -0.89
CA LYS A 88 3.09 -19.48 0.04
C LYS A 88 3.26 -19.02 1.49
N ILE A 89 4.29 -18.24 1.79
CA ILE A 89 4.54 -17.72 3.14
C ILE A 89 3.35 -16.88 3.63
N GLU A 90 2.87 -15.95 2.80
CA GLU A 90 1.77 -15.06 3.16
C GLU A 90 0.45 -15.81 3.34
N THR A 91 0.16 -16.82 2.53
CA THR A 91 -1.07 -17.62 2.65
C THR A 91 -1.04 -18.53 3.88
N GLU A 92 0.09 -19.16 4.19
CA GLU A 92 0.28 -19.96 5.41
C GLU A 92 0.17 -19.11 6.69
N ALA A 93 0.65 -17.86 6.65
CA ALA A 93 0.56 -16.92 7.77
C ALA A 93 -0.80 -16.24 7.92
N THR A 94 -1.70 -16.34 6.92
CA THR A 94 -2.95 -15.60 6.90
C THR A 94 -4.09 -16.35 7.58
N PRO A 95 -4.63 -15.85 8.71
CA PRO A 95 -5.76 -16.48 9.38
C PRO A 95 -7.04 -16.31 8.56
N ASN A 96 -7.90 -17.34 8.60
CA ASN A 96 -9.23 -17.34 7.98
C ASN A 96 -9.18 -16.93 6.50
N LEU A 97 -8.17 -17.45 5.78
CA LEU A 97 -7.96 -17.18 4.36
C LEU A 97 -9.14 -17.71 3.53
N ILE A 98 -9.67 -16.86 2.65
CA ILE A 98 -10.72 -17.21 1.72
C ILE A 98 -10.29 -16.91 0.28
N TYR A 99 -10.54 -17.89 -0.59
CA TYR A 99 -10.44 -17.76 -2.04
C TYR A 99 -11.82 -17.41 -2.61
N LYS A 100 -11.85 -16.71 -3.75
CA LYS A 100 -13.11 -16.52 -4.48
C LYS A 100 -13.53 -17.84 -5.12
N GLU A 101 -14.79 -17.93 -5.49
CA GLU A 101 -15.31 -19.11 -6.18
C GLU A 101 -14.55 -19.32 -7.50
N GLY A 102 -14.01 -20.54 -7.68
CA GLY A 102 -13.17 -20.89 -8.82
C GLY A 102 -11.68 -20.52 -8.69
N GLU A 103 -11.27 -19.86 -7.61
CA GLU A 103 -9.86 -19.60 -7.30
C GLU A 103 -9.32 -20.65 -6.30
N ASN A 104 -8.04 -20.99 -6.49
CA ASN A 104 -7.22 -21.77 -5.58
C ASN A 104 -5.76 -21.30 -5.72
N PHE A 105 -4.85 -21.90 -4.95
CA PHE A 105 -3.43 -21.55 -4.96
C PHE A 105 -2.85 -21.52 -6.39
N ASP A 106 -2.96 -22.62 -7.14
CA ASP A 106 -2.38 -22.78 -8.47
C ASP A 106 -2.95 -21.78 -9.49
N THR A 107 -4.27 -21.61 -9.50
CA THR A 107 -4.92 -20.64 -10.41
C THR A 107 -4.50 -19.20 -10.13
N VAL A 108 -4.13 -18.89 -8.88
CA VAL A 108 -3.64 -17.57 -8.48
C VAL A 108 -2.18 -17.38 -8.91
N ILE A 109 -1.35 -18.42 -8.85
CA ILE A 109 0.01 -18.41 -9.43
C ILE A 109 -0.07 -18.16 -10.94
N ASP A 110 -0.95 -18.88 -11.66
CA ASP A 110 -1.16 -18.72 -13.10
C ASP A 110 -1.56 -17.28 -13.49
N LEU A 111 -2.37 -16.64 -12.66
CA LEU A 111 -2.74 -15.23 -12.84
C LEU A 111 -1.55 -14.31 -12.56
N ALA A 112 -0.81 -14.56 -11.48
CA ALA A 112 0.36 -13.76 -11.11
C ALA A 112 1.42 -13.78 -12.21
N ALA A 113 1.72 -14.94 -12.79
CA ALA A 113 2.68 -15.06 -13.88
C ALA A 113 2.32 -14.16 -15.07
N LYS A 114 1.05 -14.15 -15.49
CA LYS A 114 0.57 -13.26 -16.58
C LYS A 114 0.63 -11.79 -16.20
N MET A 115 0.39 -11.48 -14.92
CA MET A 115 0.47 -10.11 -14.42
C MET A 115 1.91 -9.61 -14.33
N LEU A 116 2.86 -10.46 -13.93
CA LEU A 116 4.29 -10.17 -13.94
C LEU A 116 4.81 -9.98 -15.36
N ASP A 117 4.37 -10.81 -16.32
CA ASP A 117 4.67 -10.61 -17.75
C ASP A 117 4.22 -9.22 -18.22
N ALA A 118 3.00 -8.80 -17.86
CA ALA A 118 2.47 -7.48 -18.22
C ALA A 118 3.22 -6.33 -17.51
N ALA A 119 3.64 -6.53 -16.26
CA ALA A 119 4.42 -5.55 -15.51
C ALA A 119 5.81 -5.35 -16.15
N LEU A 120 6.54 -6.44 -16.41
CA LEU A 120 7.88 -6.41 -16.98
C LEU A 120 7.90 -5.89 -18.40
N ALA A 121 6.91 -6.24 -19.23
CA ALA A 121 6.80 -5.72 -20.58
C ALA A 121 6.64 -4.18 -20.65
N ASN A 122 6.08 -3.58 -19.59
CA ASN A 122 5.91 -2.13 -19.48
C ASN A 122 7.01 -1.44 -18.65
N TRP A 123 7.91 -2.21 -18.02
CA TRP A 123 8.91 -1.67 -17.11
C TRP A 123 10.03 -0.97 -17.87
N SER A 124 10.21 0.33 -17.62
CA SER A 124 11.22 1.16 -18.27
C SER A 124 12.27 1.74 -17.32
N ASP A 125 12.13 1.54 -16.00
CA ASP A 125 12.96 2.21 -14.99
C ASP A 125 14.25 1.46 -14.60
N TYR A 126 14.60 0.37 -15.30
CA TYR A 126 15.67 -0.55 -14.89
C TYR A 126 17.06 0.11 -14.73
N TYR A 127 17.31 1.25 -15.36
CA TYR A 127 18.56 2.04 -15.22
C TYR A 127 18.40 3.33 -14.41
N THR A 128 17.20 3.65 -13.92
CA THR A 128 16.92 4.91 -13.23
C THR A 128 16.61 4.73 -11.75
N ILE A 129 16.65 3.49 -11.23
CA ILE A 129 16.40 3.17 -9.83
C ILE A 129 17.34 3.96 -8.90
N LYS A 130 16.77 4.59 -7.89
CA LYS A 130 17.45 5.36 -6.82
C LYS A 130 17.22 4.76 -5.44
N GLY A 131 16.12 4.05 -5.23
CA GLY A 131 15.80 3.38 -3.98
C GLY A 131 14.75 2.30 -4.22
N VAL A 132 14.86 1.19 -3.48
CA VAL A 132 13.96 0.04 -3.54
C VAL A 132 13.52 -0.28 -2.12
N ALA A 133 12.22 -0.44 -1.88
CA ALA A 133 11.65 -0.69 -0.55
C ALA A 133 12.23 0.26 0.52
N GLN A 134 12.28 1.56 0.19
CA GLN A 134 12.95 2.53 1.03
C GLN A 134 12.02 3.00 2.16
N ALA A 135 12.33 2.59 3.39
CA ALA A 135 11.58 3.00 4.57
C ALA A 135 11.77 4.49 4.89
N PHE A 136 10.74 5.11 5.48
CA PHE A 136 10.77 6.49 5.95
C PHE A 136 10.07 6.65 7.30
N ARG A 137 10.53 7.64 8.05
CA ARG A 137 9.93 8.13 9.29
C ARG A 137 9.92 9.64 9.24
N ILE A 138 8.74 10.24 9.42
CA ILE A 138 8.61 11.70 9.51
C ILE A 138 7.65 12.10 10.63
N ASP A 139 7.95 13.21 11.29
CA ASP A 139 7.04 13.82 12.25
C ASP A 139 6.09 14.77 11.51
N ILE A 140 4.79 14.63 11.77
CA ILE A 140 3.76 15.49 11.18
C ILE A 140 3.30 16.51 12.23
N PRO A 141 3.30 17.82 11.92
CA PRO A 141 2.86 18.83 12.86
C PRO A 141 1.46 18.51 13.44
N GLY A 142 1.38 18.41 14.76
CA GLY A 142 0.15 18.16 15.52
C GLY A 142 -0.25 16.69 15.70
N LEU A 143 0.42 15.75 15.02
CA LEU A 143 0.25 14.33 15.35
C LEU A 143 1.04 13.96 16.61
N ASP A 144 0.51 13.01 17.38
CA ASP A 144 1.11 12.50 18.62
C ASP A 144 2.17 11.41 18.39
N LYS A 145 2.22 10.89 17.15
CA LYS A 145 3.10 9.81 16.71
C LYS A 145 3.69 10.14 15.35
N PRO A 146 4.87 9.61 15.01
CA PRO A 146 5.44 9.75 13.68
C PRO A 146 4.58 9.02 12.64
N LEU A 147 4.69 9.45 11.39
CA LEU A 147 4.23 8.68 10.25
C LEU A 147 5.38 7.83 9.73
N ILE A 148 5.15 6.52 9.64
CA ILE A 148 6.11 5.53 9.15
C ILE A 148 5.52 4.81 7.94
N GLY A 149 6.33 4.67 6.91
CA GLY A 149 5.95 4.00 5.67
C GLY A 149 7.17 3.56 4.87
N GLU A 150 6.91 3.03 3.69
CA GLU A 150 7.93 2.52 2.77
C GLU A 150 7.53 2.91 1.36
N TYR A 151 8.49 3.42 0.59
CA TYR A 151 8.32 3.62 -0.84
C TYR A 151 8.64 2.30 -1.55
N ASP A 152 7.71 1.81 -2.39
CA ASP A 152 7.94 0.60 -3.19
C ASP A 152 9.20 0.78 -4.06
N LEU A 153 9.24 1.86 -4.84
CA LEU A 153 10.35 2.19 -5.73
C LEU A 153 10.52 3.71 -5.85
N ILE A 154 11.78 4.16 -5.90
CA ILE A 154 12.15 5.53 -6.23
C ILE A 154 13.03 5.50 -7.46
N VAL A 155 12.69 6.30 -8.47
CA VAL A 155 13.40 6.36 -9.75
C VAL A 155 13.71 7.80 -10.13
N GLN A 156 14.65 7.97 -11.06
CA GLN A 156 14.84 9.21 -11.80
C GLN A 156 13.97 9.19 -13.06
N ASP A 157 12.98 10.07 -13.13
CA ASP A 157 12.13 10.24 -14.31
C ASP A 157 12.44 11.59 -14.97
N GLY A 158 13.21 11.54 -16.06
CA GLY A 158 13.74 12.74 -16.70
C GLY A 158 14.57 13.57 -15.73
N ARG A 159 14.08 14.76 -15.37
CA ARG A 159 14.75 15.68 -14.42
C ARG A 159 14.28 15.53 -12.99
N ASP A 160 13.17 14.84 -12.77
CA ASP A 160 12.49 14.79 -11.49
C ASP A 160 12.71 13.42 -10.82
N VAL A 161 12.71 13.42 -9.49
CA VAL A 161 12.59 12.17 -8.75
C VAL A 161 11.13 11.74 -8.79
N CYS A 162 10.88 10.46 -9.04
CA CYS A 162 9.54 9.89 -9.08
C CYS A 162 9.44 8.74 -8.06
N ILE A 163 8.43 8.82 -7.19
CA ILE A 163 8.01 7.67 -6.38
C ILE A 163 7.06 6.84 -7.23
N VAL A 164 7.38 5.56 -7.39
CA VAL A 164 6.56 4.59 -8.08
C VAL A 164 5.94 3.67 -7.04
N ASP A 165 4.62 3.55 -7.07
CA ASP A 165 3.85 2.68 -6.19
C ASP A 165 3.09 1.67 -7.05
N TRP A 166 3.34 0.38 -6.81
CA TRP A 166 2.71 -0.69 -7.58
C TRP A 166 1.33 -1.00 -7.03
N LYS A 167 0.38 -1.26 -7.93
CA LYS A 167 -0.98 -1.61 -7.55
C LYS A 167 -1.49 -2.78 -8.35
N THR A 168 -1.98 -3.80 -7.66
CA THR A 168 -2.77 -4.87 -8.29
C THR A 168 -4.25 -4.52 -8.18
N SER A 169 -4.97 -4.47 -9.30
CA SER A 169 -6.35 -3.96 -9.34
C SER A 169 -7.28 -4.89 -10.11
N ALA A 170 -8.53 -5.05 -9.69
CA ALA A 170 -9.51 -5.86 -10.43
C ALA A 170 -9.85 -5.29 -11.82
N SER A 171 -9.66 -3.98 -12.00
CA SER A 171 -9.94 -3.25 -13.24
C SER A 171 -9.01 -2.07 -13.42
N ARG A 172 -9.01 -1.50 -14.63
CA ARG A 172 -8.32 -0.24 -14.94
C ARG A 172 -8.82 0.89 -14.07
N TRP A 173 -7.95 1.84 -13.78
CA TRP A 173 -8.34 3.01 -13.00
C TRP A 173 -9.11 4.00 -13.88
N PRO A 174 -10.22 4.58 -13.37
CA PRO A 174 -10.88 5.67 -14.07
C PRO A 174 -10.00 6.92 -14.05
N ALA A 175 -10.16 7.77 -15.07
CA ALA A 175 -9.47 9.06 -15.15
C ALA A 175 -9.67 9.89 -13.87
N GLY A 176 -8.61 10.54 -13.41
CA GLY A 176 -8.62 11.35 -12.19
C GLY A 176 -8.69 10.57 -10.87
N LYS A 177 -8.55 9.24 -10.88
CA LYS A 177 -8.41 8.46 -9.64
C LYS A 177 -7.08 8.78 -8.93
N ALA A 178 -5.96 8.75 -9.65
CA ALA A 178 -4.64 9.05 -9.09
C ALA A 178 -4.54 10.46 -8.49
N ASP A 179 -5.19 11.45 -9.11
CA ASP A 179 -5.22 12.84 -8.60
C ASP A 179 -5.91 12.97 -7.25
N ARG A 180 -6.87 12.09 -6.95
CA ARG A 180 -7.63 12.11 -5.70
C ARG A 180 -7.12 11.11 -4.66
N ASP A 181 -6.16 10.27 -5.04
CA ASP A 181 -5.62 9.27 -4.13
C ASP A 181 -4.75 9.95 -3.06
N LEU A 182 -5.09 9.67 -1.80
CA LEU A 182 -4.42 10.27 -0.65
C LEU A 182 -3.00 9.70 -0.48
N GLN A 183 -2.72 8.47 -0.96
CA GLN A 183 -1.40 7.85 -0.85
C GLN A 183 -0.32 8.71 -1.48
N ALA A 184 -0.57 9.19 -2.71
CA ALA A 184 0.35 10.07 -3.42
C ALA A 184 0.63 11.34 -2.61
N THR A 185 -0.38 11.93 -1.96
CA THR A 185 -0.18 13.08 -1.09
C THR A 185 0.69 12.75 0.12
N VAL A 186 0.40 11.65 0.82
CA VAL A 186 1.15 11.26 2.03
C VAL A 186 2.61 10.96 1.71
N PHE A 187 2.86 10.24 0.62
CA PHE A 187 4.19 9.77 0.25
C PHE A 187 5.03 10.93 -0.33
N SER A 188 4.45 11.76 -1.20
CA SER A 188 5.14 12.98 -1.68
C SER A 188 5.44 13.95 -0.53
N TYR A 189 4.54 14.08 0.46
CA TYR A 189 4.77 14.90 1.66
C TYR A 189 5.93 14.35 2.49
N ALA A 190 5.96 13.04 2.74
CA ALA A 190 7.06 12.40 3.47
C ALA A 190 8.40 12.61 2.76
N TYR A 191 8.41 12.50 1.43
CA TYR A 191 9.61 12.70 0.63
C TYR A 191 10.09 14.16 0.68
N GLU A 192 9.16 15.12 0.54
CA GLU A 192 9.47 16.55 0.64
C GLU A 192 10.06 16.90 2.01
N LYS A 193 9.51 16.36 3.11
CA LYS A 193 10.05 16.60 4.46
C LYS A 193 11.48 16.11 4.64
N LEU A 194 11.84 15.02 3.99
CA LEU A 194 13.17 14.42 4.11
C LEU A 194 14.19 15.04 3.15
N ASN A 195 13.75 15.48 1.97
CA ASN A 195 14.65 15.87 0.88
C ASN A 195 14.55 17.36 0.48
N GLY A 196 13.55 18.08 0.99
CA GLY A 196 13.32 19.50 0.70
C GLY A 196 12.66 19.79 -0.64
N THR A 197 12.39 18.78 -1.47
CA THR A 197 11.72 18.94 -2.77
C THR A 197 10.61 17.90 -2.94
N ALA A 198 9.48 18.30 -3.51
CA ALA A 198 8.39 17.40 -3.81
C ALA A 198 8.72 16.52 -5.04
N PRO A 199 8.47 15.20 -4.99
CA PRO A 199 8.70 14.32 -6.12
C PRO A 199 7.48 14.26 -7.04
N LEU A 200 7.67 13.73 -8.26
CA LEU A 200 6.56 13.13 -9.01
C LEU A 200 6.07 11.87 -8.27
N PHE A 201 4.82 11.52 -8.48
CA PHE A 201 4.25 10.26 -7.99
C PHE A 201 3.61 9.50 -9.15
N ARG A 202 3.86 8.21 -9.25
CA ARG A 202 3.32 7.36 -10.31
C ARG A 202 2.75 6.09 -9.70
N PHE A 203 1.50 5.80 -10.01
CA PHE A 203 0.93 4.48 -9.75
C PHE A 203 1.10 3.62 -10.98
N ASP A 204 1.77 2.49 -10.84
CA ASP A 204 1.80 1.46 -11.88
C ASP A 204 0.75 0.41 -11.53
N VAL A 205 -0.34 0.40 -12.30
CA VAL A 205 -1.54 -0.39 -12.01
C VAL A 205 -1.58 -1.60 -12.94
N ILE A 206 -1.45 -2.80 -12.35
CA ILE A 206 -1.53 -4.07 -13.05
C ILE A 206 -2.91 -4.70 -12.83
N THR A 207 -3.62 -5.00 -13.91
CA THR A 207 -5.00 -5.51 -13.82
C THR A 207 -5.09 -7.02 -13.65
N LYS A 208 -5.92 -7.46 -12.70
CA LYS A 208 -6.29 -8.87 -12.43
C LYS A 208 -7.36 -9.34 -13.42
N THR A 209 -7.08 -9.25 -14.70
CA THR A 209 -7.96 -9.65 -15.80
C THR A 209 -7.41 -10.89 -16.51
N LYS A 210 -8.23 -11.59 -17.29
CA LYS A 210 -7.78 -12.75 -18.09
C LYS A 210 -6.55 -12.41 -18.96
N ASN A 211 -6.53 -11.19 -19.49
CA ASN A 211 -5.37 -10.58 -20.15
C ASN A 211 -4.96 -9.36 -19.30
N PRO A 212 -4.00 -9.50 -18.37
CA PRO A 212 -3.50 -8.38 -17.59
C PRO A 212 -2.93 -7.26 -18.46
N GLY A 213 -3.11 -6.02 -18.01
CA GLY A 213 -2.42 -4.86 -18.57
C GLY A 213 -1.76 -4.05 -17.46
N CYS A 214 -0.76 -3.26 -17.82
CA CYS A 214 -0.09 -2.31 -16.93
C CYS A 214 -0.37 -0.88 -17.43
N GLU A 215 -0.80 0.00 -16.55
CA GLU A 215 -1.02 1.42 -16.84
C GLU A 215 -0.34 2.28 -15.78
N SER A 216 0.45 3.26 -16.22
CA SER A 216 1.07 4.24 -15.34
C SER A 216 0.19 5.48 -15.21
N HIS A 217 -0.14 5.86 -13.97
CA HIS A 217 -0.96 7.02 -13.64
C HIS A 217 -0.15 8.00 -12.80
N TYR A 218 0.23 9.12 -13.41
CA TYR A 218 1.02 10.16 -12.74
C TYR A 218 0.15 11.09 -11.91
N ALA A 219 0.72 11.57 -10.82
CA ALA A 219 0.17 12.57 -9.92
C ALA A 219 1.30 13.51 -9.48
N SER A 220 0.96 14.78 -9.31
CA SER A 220 1.82 15.77 -8.66
C SER A 220 1.10 16.31 -7.43
N ARG A 221 1.87 16.75 -6.44
CA ARG A 221 1.36 17.26 -5.17
C ARG A 221 2.13 18.51 -4.79
N GLY A 222 1.41 19.48 -4.26
CA GLY A 222 2.00 20.76 -3.86
C GLY A 222 1.57 21.19 -2.47
N PHE A 223 1.93 22.42 -2.15
CA PHE A 223 1.70 23.05 -0.85
C PHE A 223 0.27 22.88 -0.32
N HIS A 224 -0.75 23.09 -1.16
CA HIS A 224 -2.15 22.99 -0.72
C HIS A 224 -2.57 21.55 -0.41
N ASP A 225 -2.07 20.57 -1.15
CA ASP A 225 -2.35 19.15 -0.88
C ASP A 225 -1.75 18.74 0.46
N PHE A 226 -0.52 19.17 0.74
CA PHE A 226 0.20 18.91 1.98
C PHE A 226 -0.47 19.55 3.18
N ARG A 227 -0.89 20.82 3.08
CA ARG A 227 -1.67 21.48 4.15
C ARG A 227 -3.01 20.81 4.39
N ARG A 228 -3.69 20.35 3.32
CA ARG A 228 -4.93 19.59 3.45
C ARG A 228 -4.69 18.25 4.15
N PHE A 229 -3.61 17.56 3.81
CA PHE A 229 -3.21 16.31 4.47
C PHE A 229 -2.94 16.52 5.97
N GLU A 230 -2.13 17.52 6.35
CA GLU A 230 -1.88 17.85 7.76
C GLU A 230 -3.20 18.07 8.52
N ALA A 231 -4.12 18.86 7.96
CA ALA A 231 -5.42 19.11 8.57
C ALA A 231 -6.26 17.84 8.71
N LEU A 232 -6.32 16.99 7.68
CA LEU A 232 -7.05 15.73 7.72
C LEU A 232 -6.50 14.78 8.76
N ALA A 233 -5.17 14.61 8.82
CA ALA A 233 -4.51 13.72 9.77
C ALA A 233 -4.76 14.17 11.23
N ASN A 234 -4.63 15.48 11.49
CA ASN A 234 -4.91 16.04 12.82
C ASN A 234 -6.38 15.84 13.24
N ARG A 235 -7.33 16.02 12.32
CA ARG A 235 -8.76 15.79 12.60
C ARG A 235 -9.08 14.31 12.80
N ALA A 236 -8.44 13.42 12.05
CA ALA A 236 -8.54 11.98 12.27
C ALA A 236 -8.07 11.61 13.68
N GLN A 237 -6.86 12.00 14.07
CA GLN A 237 -6.33 11.76 15.41
C GLN A 237 -7.25 12.32 16.50
N TYR A 238 -7.71 13.56 16.36
CA TYR A 238 -8.64 14.16 17.33
C TYR A 238 -9.90 13.30 17.52
N ALA A 239 -10.52 12.86 16.42
CA ALA A 239 -11.75 12.07 16.48
C ALA A 239 -11.52 10.66 17.03
N ILE A 240 -10.39 10.03 16.67
CA ILE A 240 -9.94 8.73 17.21
C ILE A 240 -9.74 8.83 18.72
N ASN A 241 -9.06 9.88 19.21
CA ASN A 241 -8.83 10.12 20.63
C ASN A 241 -10.13 10.41 21.41
N LYS A 242 -11.21 10.78 20.72
CA LYS A 242 -12.56 10.96 21.28
C LYS A 242 -13.45 9.72 21.14
N GLY A 243 -12.92 8.60 20.63
CA GLY A 243 -13.67 7.36 20.49
C GLY A 243 -14.71 7.37 19.36
N ILE A 244 -14.56 8.24 18.36
CA ILE A 244 -15.52 8.36 17.26
C ILE A 244 -15.20 7.31 16.20
N PHE A 245 -16.02 6.27 16.10
CA PHE A 245 -15.80 5.16 15.17
C PHE A 245 -17.09 4.70 14.49
N LEU A 246 -17.51 5.40 13.44
CA LEU A 246 -18.76 5.08 12.73
C LEU A 246 -18.59 3.98 11.67
N PRO A 247 -19.58 3.09 11.51
CA PRO A 247 -19.63 2.21 10.36
C PRO A 247 -19.92 3.01 9.09
N ASN A 248 -19.32 2.60 7.97
CA ASN A 248 -19.61 3.15 6.65
C ASN A 248 -20.44 2.14 5.85
N GLU A 249 -21.76 2.24 5.98
CA GLU A 249 -22.74 1.29 5.43
C GLU A 249 -22.69 1.18 3.90
N THR A 250 -22.17 2.20 3.21
CA THR A 250 -22.07 2.25 1.74
C THR A 250 -20.65 2.08 1.23
N SER A 251 -19.69 1.74 2.09
CA SER A 251 -18.30 1.52 1.67
C SER A 251 -18.20 0.34 0.71
N PHE A 252 -17.49 0.53 -0.40
CA PHE A 252 -17.20 -0.55 -1.34
C PHE A 252 -16.45 -1.72 -0.67
N ALA A 253 -15.73 -1.46 0.42
CA ALA A 253 -14.96 -2.46 1.15
C ALA A 253 -15.79 -3.28 2.15
N CYS A 254 -17.06 -2.92 2.39
CA CYS A 254 -17.88 -3.55 3.42
C CYS A 254 -18.13 -5.05 3.14
N GLY A 255 -18.32 -5.43 1.87
CA GLY A 255 -18.59 -6.81 1.47
C GLY A 255 -17.45 -7.79 1.80
N GLU A 256 -16.20 -7.37 1.65
CA GLU A 256 -14.99 -8.14 1.95
C GLU A 256 -14.34 -7.71 3.28
N CYS A 257 -15.07 -6.96 4.12
CA CYS A 257 -14.51 -6.44 5.37
C CYS A 257 -14.16 -7.61 6.34
N PRO A 258 -12.94 -7.62 6.92
CA PRO A 258 -12.52 -8.68 7.84
C PRO A 258 -13.27 -8.76 9.18
N TYR A 259 -14.11 -7.76 9.47
CA TYR A 259 -14.88 -7.65 10.73
C TYR A 259 -16.37 -7.50 10.45
N ARG A 260 -16.83 -8.00 9.30
CA ARG A 260 -18.20 -7.78 8.82
C ARG A 260 -19.26 -8.31 9.79
N ASP A 261 -19.05 -9.48 10.38
CA ASP A 261 -20.05 -10.09 11.26
C ASP A 261 -20.09 -9.37 12.61
N ARG A 262 -18.93 -9.06 13.19
CA ARG A 262 -18.80 -8.19 14.37
C ARG A 262 -19.47 -6.83 14.17
N CYS A 263 -19.27 -6.21 13.00
CA CYS A 263 -19.82 -4.89 12.68
C CYS A 263 -21.35 -4.85 12.70
N ARG A 264 -22.05 -5.96 12.45
CA ARG A 264 -23.53 -6.03 12.52
C ARG A 264 -24.08 -5.69 13.91
N THR A 265 -23.28 -5.92 14.94
CA THR A 265 -23.63 -5.65 16.34
C THR A 265 -23.03 -4.35 16.87
N TRP A 266 -22.41 -3.53 16.00
CA TRP A 266 -21.73 -2.29 16.39
C TRP A 266 -22.62 -1.38 17.27
N HIS A 267 -23.90 -1.22 16.91
CA HIS A 267 -24.87 -0.40 17.65
C HIS A 267 -25.22 -0.91 19.05
N LEU A 268 -24.90 -2.17 19.37
CA LEU A 268 -25.13 -2.77 20.69
C LEU A 268 -23.97 -2.49 21.67
N LYS A 269 -22.81 -2.05 21.18
CA LYS A 269 -21.68 -1.65 22.03
C LYS A 269 -22.10 -0.40 22.82
N LYS A 270 -21.86 -0.40 24.13
CA LYS A 270 -22.07 0.82 24.94
C LYS A 270 -20.90 1.77 24.69
N TRP A 271 -21.15 2.79 23.89
CA TRP A 271 -20.23 3.91 23.65
C TRP A 271 -20.17 4.76 24.94
N ARG A 272 -18.99 4.85 25.54
CA ARG A 272 -18.71 5.71 26.71
C ARG A 272 -17.82 6.86 26.29
#